data_AF-A0A8X7T5E4-F1
#
_entry.id   AF-A0A8X7T5E4-F1
#
_cell.length_a   1.000
_cell.length_b   1.000
_cell.length_c   1.000
_cell.angle_alpha   90.00
_cell.angle_beta   90.00
_cell.angle_gamma   90.00
#
_symmetry.space_group_name_H-M   'P 1'
#
loop_
_entity.id
_entity.type
_entity.pdbx_description
1 polymer ?
#
loop_
_entity_poly.entity_id
_entity_poly.type
_entity_poly.pdbx_seq_one_letter_code
_entity_poly.pdbx_strand_id
1 'polypeptide(L)'
;MASHAPDTGARILPRLLAVLGQAEDSTAIKYLLSFLQEHRQGEFRITRKVYPDITYLNVHALGISFQLEPSASTTREVERIVTAIDIYNHAPEAFETGTETASKLQKKSDFRPFPTYPVPLATFRPRATSTPSSAPSPSGALNIDPSTSGTDLVRALGEPSRKGGGEGPIGRGPAAWMEWTGVLQIQPSTASSSPTDAVPSSQLQSNVEDPGKSGSATLDVPVQIMVELGGPGSRGPRRWEADSAGQSVWKVLTLSTPASSE
;
A
#
# COMPACT_ATOMS: atom_id res chain seq x y z
N MET A 1 -10.42 -26.78 9.76
CA MET A 1 -11.42 -25.84 9.22
C MET A 1 -11.29 -24.56 10.02
N ALA A 2 -10.53 -23.58 9.52
CA ALA A 2 -10.38 -22.28 10.18
C ALA A 2 -11.65 -21.46 9.91
N SER A 3 -12.38 -21.10 10.96
CA SER A 3 -13.45 -20.11 10.86
C SER A 3 -12.81 -18.79 10.40
N HIS A 4 -13.10 -18.38 9.17
CA HIS A 4 -12.74 -17.05 8.70
C HIS A 4 -13.31 -16.01 9.68
N ALA A 5 -12.43 -15.30 10.40
CA ALA A 5 -12.81 -14.08 11.11
C ALA A 5 -13.24 -13.06 10.04
N PRO A 6 -14.54 -12.76 9.87
CA PRO A 6 -15.04 -12.13 8.64
C PRO A 6 -14.69 -10.65 8.48
N ASP A 7 -13.96 -10.04 9.42
CA ASP A 7 -13.83 -8.57 9.51
C ASP A 7 -12.38 -8.07 9.63
N THR A 8 -11.38 -8.96 9.65
CA THR A 8 -9.99 -8.54 9.85
C THR A 8 -9.50 -7.66 8.69
N GLY A 9 -9.78 -8.06 7.45
CA GLY A 9 -9.37 -7.33 6.25
C GLY A 9 -10.00 -5.93 6.20
N ALA A 10 -11.29 -5.79 6.53
CA ALA A 10 -12.01 -4.52 6.46
C ALA A 10 -11.38 -3.41 7.34
N ARG A 11 -10.68 -3.80 8.41
CA ARG A 11 -10.09 -2.87 9.40
C ARG A 11 -8.65 -2.47 9.09
N ILE A 12 -7.96 -3.12 8.15
CA ILE A 12 -6.54 -2.87 7.94
C ILE A 12 -6.26 -1.54 7.22
N LEU A 13 -7.07 -1.19 6.22
CA LEU A 13 -6.84 0.03 5.44
C LEU A 13 -6.89 1.31 6.30
N PRO A 14 -7.90 1.53 7.16
CA PRO A 14 -7.90 2.70 8.04
C PRO A 14 -6.67 2.77 8.96
N ARG A 15 -6.15 1.62 9.41
CA ARG A 15 -4.96 1.54 10.27
C ARG A 15 -3.68 1.88 9.51
N LEU A 16 -3.56 1.41 8.27
CA LEU A 16 -2.46 1.77 7.38
C LEU A 16 -2.47 3.28 7.12
N LEU A 17 -3.61 3.84 6.75
CA LEU A 17 -3.73 5.27 6.43
C LEU A 17 -3.51 6.16 7.67
N ALA A 18 -3.91 5.71 8.86
CA ALA A 18 -3.68 6.44 10.12
C ALA A 18 -2.20 6.58 10.50
N VAL A 19 -1.30 5.80 9.89
CA VAL A 19 0.15 5.88 10.12
C VAL A 19 0.81 6.92 9.24
N LEU A 20 0.24 7.27 8.09
CA LEU A 20 0.79 8.30 7.22
C LEU A 20 0.80 9.66 7.93
N GLY A 21 1.90 10.40 7.80
CA GLY A 21 2.14 11.67 8.48
C GLY A 21 2.47 11.57 9.98
N GLN A 22 2.52 10.36 10.56
CA GLN A 22 2.83 10.17 11.98
C GLN A 22 4.34 10.08 12.22
N ALA A 23 4.78 10.50 13.41
CA ALA A 23 6.15 10.32 13.87
C ALA A 23 6.50 8.83 14.04
N GLU A 24 7.79 8.50 13.93
CA GLU A 24 8.33 7.14 14.07
C GLU A 24 7.87 6.39 15.33
N ASP A 25 7.79 7.09 16.48
CA ASP A 25 7.45 6.52 17.77
C ASP A 25 5.96 6.66 18.13
N SER A 26 5.15 7.11 17.17
CA SER A 26 3.71 7.32 17.34
C SER A 26 2.99 6.06 17.81
N THR A 27 1.91 6.28 18.56
CA THR A 27 1.01 5.20 19.01
C THR A 27 0.34 4.51 17.82
N ALA A 28 0.11 5.20 16.70
CA ALA A 28 -0.47 4.65 15.48
C ALA A 28 0.39 3.51 14.89
N ILE A 29 1.71 3.73 14.76
CA ILE A 29 2.64 2.70 14.26
C ILE A 29 2.66 1.49 15.20
N LYS A 30 2.77 1.74 16.52
CA LYS A 30 2.78 0.68 17.54
C LYS A 30 1.50 -0.16 17.48
N TYR A 31 0.36 0.50 17.32
CA TYR A 31 -0.94 -0.16 17.23
C TYR A 31 -1.10 -0.99 15.95
N LEU A 32 -0.67 -0.47 14.80
CA LEU A 32 -0.63 -1.22 13.55
C LEU A 32 0.26 -2.46 13.67
N LEU A 33 1.47 -2.32 14.23
CA LEU A 33 2.38 -3.46 14.40
C LEU A 33 1.84 -4.52 15.36
N SER A 34 1.22 -4.11 16.47
CA SER A 34 0.54 -5.03 17.39
C SER A 34 -0.57 -5.79 16.69
N PHE A 35 -1.42 -5.09 15.93
CA PHE A 35 -2.49 -5.71 15.15
C PHE A 35 -1.96 -6.73 14.15
N LEU A 36 -0.88 -6.42 13.42
CA LEU A 36 -0.28 -7.35 12.47
C LEU A 36 0.38 -8.56 13.17
N GLN A 37 0.94 -8.37 14.36
CA GLN A 37 1.51 -9.44 15.17
C GLN A 37 0.44 -10.41 15.69
N GLU A 38 -0.76 -9.94 16.04
CA GLU A 38 -1.89 -10.81 16.40
C GLU A 38 -2.25 -11.79 15.27
N HIS A 39 -2.05 -11.37 14.02
CA HIS A 39 -2.31 -12.17 12.83
C HIS A 39 -1.10 -12.99 12.36
N ARG A 40 0.05 -12.84 13.03
CA ARG A 40 1.26 -13.60 12.77
C ARG A 40 2.00 -13.92 14.06
N GLN A 41 1.87 -15.17 14.49
CA GLN A 41 2.63 -15.67 15.63
C GLN A 41 4.13 -15.60 15.36
N GLY A 42 4.88 -15.10 16.35
CA GLY A 42 6.32 -15.00 16.32
C GLY A 42 6.84 -13.64 16.81
N GLU A 43 8.13 -13.62 17.10
CA GLU A 43 8.86 -12.37 17.31
C GLU A 43 9.20 -11.76 15.94
N PHE A 44 9.16 -10.44 15.86
CA PHE A 44 9.65 -9.71 14.69
C PHE A 44 10.71 -8.70 15.11
N ARG A 45 11.61 -8.40 14.18
CA ARG A 45 12.64 -7.39 14.35
C ARG A 45 12.38 -6.24 13.39
N ILE A 46 12.47 -5.01 13.90
CA ILE A 46 12.52 -3.80 13.07
C ILE A 46 13.98 -3.59 12.64
N THR A 47 14.22 -3.57 11.32
CA THR A 47 15.54 -3.26 10.75
C THR A 47 15.53 -1.86 10.16
N ARG A 48 16.39 -0.99 10.68
CA ARG A 48 16.51 0.40 10.22
C ARG A 48 17.56 0.51 9.11
N LYS A 49 17.21 1.22 8.02
CA LYS A 49 18.13 1.60 6.95
C LYS A 49 18.07 3.10 6.73
N VAL A 50 19.18 3.81 6.99
CA VAL A 50 19.22 5.27 6.98
C VAL A 50 19.96 5.77 5.75
N TYR A 51 19.37 6.75 5.09
CA TYR A 51 19.91 7.56 4.01
C TYR A 51 19.79 9.05 4.38
N PRO A 52 20.44 9.97 3.65
CA PRO A 52 20.45 11.39 3.99
C PRO A 52 19.05 11.99 4.19
N ASP A 53 18.14 11.71 3.28
CA ASP A 53 16.78 12.23 3.17
C ASP A 53 15.70 11.25 3.65
N ILE A 54 16.03 9.96 3.72
CA ILE A 54 15.02 8.91 3.91
C ILE A 54 15.50 7.84 4.90
N THR A 55 14.61 7.36 5.75
CA THR A 55 14.86 6.22 6.65
C THR A 55 13.79 5.18 6.42
N TYR A 56 14.21 3.93 6.28
CA TYR A 56 13.30 2.80 6.18
C TYR A 56 13.26 2.03 7.49
N LEU A 57 12.07 1.77 8.00
CA LEU A 57 11.80 0.82 9.09
C LEU A 57 11.20 -0.43 8.49
N ASN A 58 12.05 -1.44 8.32
CA ASN A 58 11.67 -2.68 7.67
C ASN A 58 11.19 -3.68 8.71
N VAL A 59 9.96 -4.16 8.56
CA VAL A 59 9.39 -5.25 9.38
C VAL A 59 9.07 -6.41 8.44
N HIS A 60 10.11 -6.93 7.79
CA HIS A 60 10.03 -7.99 6.79
C HIS A 60 9.26 -9.22 7.27
N ALA A 61 9.39 -9.57 8.55
CA ALA A 61 8.67 -10.68 9.17
C ALA A 61 7.15 -10.47 9.19
N LEU A 62 6.65 -9.23 9.10
CA LEU A 62 5.24 -8.86 8.97
C LEU A 62 4.87 -8.43 7.54
N GLY A 63 5.80 -8.47 6.58
CA GLY A 63 5.53 -8.09 5.20
C GLY A 63 5.18 -6.61 5.02
N ILE A 64 5.76 -5.73 5.84
CA ILE A 64 5.54 -4.28 5.78
C ILE A 64 6.85 -3.51 5.97
N SER A 65 6.96 -2.32 5.36
CA SER A 65 7.97 -1.33 5.69
C SER A 65 7.36 0.06 5.80
N PHE A 66 8.06 0.95 6.50
CA PHE A 66 7.73 2.38 6.58
C PHE A 66 8.87 3.20 6.03
N GLN A 67 8.55 4.16 5.18
CA GLN A 67 9.46 5.19 4.69
C GLN A 67 9.22 6.47 5.48
N LEU A 68 10.30 7.02 6.03
CA LEU A 68 10.27 8.23 6.85
C LEU A 68 11.18 9.31 6.31
N GLU A 69 10.63 10.51 6.21
CA GLU A 69 11.31 11.71 5.72
C GLU A 69 11.30 12.80 6.79
N PRO A 70 12.28 13.74 6.77
CA PRO A 70 12.25 14.95 7.56
C PRO A 70 10.92 15.69 7.48
N SER A 71 10.32 15.99 8.62
CA SER A 71 9.17 16.88 8.69
C SER A 71 9.60 18.32 8.40
N ALA A 72 8.90 19.00 7.50
CA ALA A 72 9.12 20.41 7.21
C ALA A 72 8.69 21.35 8.36
N SER A 73 7.90 20.85 9.33
CA SER A 73 7.16 21.68 10.28
C SER A 73 7.89 22.02 11.58
N THR A 74 9.08 21.47 11.83
CA THR A 74 9.70 21.55 13.17
C THR A 74 11.02 22.31 13.17
N THR A 75 11.09 23.31 14.06
CA THR A 75 12.31 24.06 14.43
C THR A 75 13.23 23.29 15.40
N ARG A 76 12.80 22.11 15.86
CA ARG A 76 13.59 21.21 16.71
C ARG A 76 14.27 20.15 15.84
N GLU A 77 15.15 19.33 16.46
CA GLU A 77 15.78 18.16 15.81
C GLU A 77 14.83 17.47 14.84
N VAL A 78 15.35 17.10 13.67
CA VAL A 78 14.61 16.66 12.49
C VAL A 78 13.70 15.48 12.84
N GLU A 79 12.47 15.78 13.26
CA GLU A 79 11.41 14.80 13.46
C GLU A 79 11.14 14.17 12.10
N ARG A 80 11.14 12.84 12.04
CA ARG A 80 10.84 12.11 10.82
C ARG A 80 9.42 11.58 10.89
N ILE A 81 8.65 11.83 9.84
CA ILE A 81 7.27 11.37 9.70
C ILE A 81 7.17 10.29 8.63
N VAL A 82 6.22 9.37 8.77
CA VAL A 82 5.97 8.33 7.77
C VAL A 82 5.33 8.95 6.53
N THR A 83 6.02 8.90 5.39
CA THR A 83 5.52 9.41 4.11
C THR A 83 5.01 8.30 3.19
N ALA A 84 5.51 7.07 3.37
CA ALA A 84 5.02 5.92 2.63
C ALA A 84 5.06 4.62 3.44
N ILE A 85 4.21 3.67 3.05
CA ILE A 85 4.10 2.33 3.62
C ILE A 85 4.18 1.33 2.48
N ASP A 86 5.14 0.42 2.52
CA ASP A 86 5.19 -0.70 1.59
C ASP A 86 4.51 -1.92 2.21
N ILE A 87 3.65 -2.56 1.43
CA ILE A 87 3.03 -3.84 1.74
C ILE A 87 3.60 -4.85 0.77
N TYR A 88 4.05 -5.98 1.31
CA TYR A 88 4.77 -6.98 0.53
C TYR A 88 3.93 -8.20 0.22
N ASN A 89 3.76 -8.46 -1.08
CA ASN A 89 3.29 -9.73 -1.57
C ASN A 89 4.50 -10.65 -1.78
N HIS A 90 4.94 -11.36 -0.74
CA HIS A 90 6.04 -12.32 -0.91
C HIS A 90 5.50 -13.72 -1.20
N ALA A 91 5.35 -14.02 -2.49
CA ALA A 91 5.23 -15.36 -3.04
C ALA A 91 6.50 -15.66 -3.85
N PRO A 92 7.60 -16.09 -3.23
CA PRO A 92 8.91 -16.19 -3.90
C PRO A 92 8.89 -17.16 -5.09
N GLU A 93 8.02 -18.17 -5.04
CA GLU A 93 7.79 -19.10 -6.15
C GLU A 93 7.18 -18.43 -7.40
N ALA A 94 6.40 -17.35 -7.23
CA ALA A 94 5.75 -16.64 -8.33
C ALA A 94 6.69 -15.66 -9.05
N PHE A 95 7.82 -15.29 -8.44
CA PHE A 95 8.67 -14.21 -8.92
C PHE A 95 10.05 -14.63 -9.42
N GLU A 96 10.52 -15.80 -9.03
CA GLU A 96 11.86 -16.29 -9.38
C GLU A 96 11.79 -17.37 -10.47
N THR A 97 11.58 -16.94 -11.72
CA THR A 97 11.82 -17.82 -12.88
C THR A 97 13.28 -17.72 -13.30
N GLY A 98 14.14 -18.55 -12.72
CA GLY A 98 15.46 -18.80 -13.30
C GLY A 98 16.55 -19.14 -12.28
N THR A 99 17.01 -20.38 -12.36
CA THR A 99 18.22 -20.98 -11.75
C THR A 99 18.13 -21.37 -10.27
N GLU A 100 18.73 -22.54 -9.97
CA GLU A 100 18.89 -23.16 -8.65
C GLU A 100 19.44 -22.22 -7.55
N THR A 101 20.00 -21.07 -7.94
CA THR A 101 20.47 -19.97 -7.09
C THR A 101 19.38 -19.32 -6.24
N ALA A 102 18.12 -19.33 -6.69
CA ALA A 102 16.94 -18.85 -5.96
C ALA A 102 16.78 -19.52 -4.58
N SER A 103 16.98 -20.84 -4.54
CA SER A 103 16.83 -21.65 -3.32
C SER A 103 17.83 -21.29 -2.21
N LYS A 104 19.01 -20.75 -2.57
CA LYS A 104 20.03 -20.34 -1.60
C LYS A 104 19.78 -18.96 -1.01
N LEU A 105 19.15 -18.04 -1.74
CA LEU A 105 18.75 -16.73 -1.22
C LEU A 105 17.51 -16.83 -0.31
N GLN A 106 16.56 -17.70 -0.63
CA GLN A 106 15.35 -17.94 0.17
C GLN A 106 15.66 -18.40 1.61
N LYS A 107 16.76 -19.11 1.83
CA LYS A 107 17.17 -19.57 3.18
C LYS A 107 17.61 -18.45 4.12
N LYS A 108 17.76 -17.21 3.65
CA LYS A 108 18.29 -16.10 4.45
C LYS A 108 17.40 -14.85 4.50
N SER A 109 16.28 -14.80 3.78
CA SER A 109 15.42 -13.61 3.86
C SER A 109 14.39 -13.78 4.98
N ASP A 110 14.38 -12.83 5.92
CA ASP A 110 13.32 -12.68 6.93
C ASP A 110 12.00 -12.17 6.29
N PHE A 111 11.91 -12.21 4.97
CA PHE A 111 10.86 -11.58 4.20
C PHE A 111 9.68 -12.51 4.06
N ARG A 112 8.52 -12.03 4.52
CA ARG A 112 7.27 -12.77 4.56
C ARG A 112 6.17 -11.95 3.90
N PRO A 113 5.13 -12.60 3.35
CA PRO A 113 4.00 -11.87 2.80
C PRO A 113 3.26 -11.14 3.91
N PHE A 114 2.52 -10.09 3.57
CA PHE A 114 1.63 -9.41 4.51
C PHE A 114 0.63 -10.40 5.15
N PRO A 115 0.35 -10.34 6.47
CA PRO A 115 -0.48 -11.36 7.13
C PRO A 115 -1.99 -11.15 6.96
N THR A 116 -2.43 -9.97 6.50
CA THR A 116 -3.85 -9.59 6.49
C THR A 116 -4.36 -9.42 5.06
N TYR A 117 -4.75 -10.52 4.42
CA TYR A 117 -5.42 -10.51 3.12
C TYR A 117 -6.93 -10.84 3.25
N PRO A 118 -7.78 -10.28 2.37
CA PRO A 118 -7.46 -9.25 1.38
C PRO A 118 -7.11 -7.91 2.03
N VAL A 119 -6.35 -7.07 1.31
CA VAL A 119 -6.18 -5.64 1.63
C VAL A 119 -7.26 -4.88 0.87
N PRO A 120 -8.37 -4.46 1.52
CA PRO A 120 -9.41 -3.71 0.84
C PRO A 120 -8.89 -2.31 0.52
N LEU A 121 -8.86 -1.95 -0.75
CA LEU A 121 -8.84 -0.57 -1.19
C LEU A 121 -10.27 -0.09 -1.30
N ALA A 122 -10.58 0.99 -0.59
CA ALA A 122 -11.85 1.69 -0.70
C ALA A 122 -12.06 2.21 -2.13
N THR A 123 -13.23 2.79 -2.41
CA THR A 123 -13.49 3.40 -3.73
C THR A 123 -12.43 4.46 -4.01
N PHE A 124 -11.61 4.22 -5.04
CA PHE A 124 -10.58 5.15 -5.47
C PHE A 124 -11.14 6.09 -6.54
N ARG A 125 -10.94 7.38 -6.34
CA ARG A 125 -11.25 8.41 -7.33
C ARG A 125 -9.94 9.03 -7.82
N PRO A 126 -9.53 8.76 -9.07
CA PRO A 126 -8.36 9.41 -9.66
C PRO A 126 -8.49 10.93 -9.61
N ARG A 127 -7.38 11.63 -9.32
CA ARG A 127 -7.33 13.08 -9.49
C ARG A 127 -7.48 13.38 -10.98
N ALA A 128 -8.45 14.24 -11.34
CA ALA A 128 -8.73 14.54 -12.74
C ALA A 128 -7.45 15.05 -13.44
N THR A 129 -6.95 14.29 -14.40
CA THR A 129 -6.00 14.79 -15.39
C THR A 129 -6.80 15.65 -16.37
N SER A 130 -6.22 16.76 -16.85
CA SER A 130 -6.87 17.75 -17.72
C SER A 130 -7.38 17.20 -19.07
N THR A 131 -7.19 15.92 -19.34
CA THR A 131 -7.68 15.24 -20.55
C THR A 131 -8.91 14.40 -20.21
N PRO A 132 -10.09 14.65 -20.82
CA PRO A 132 -11.24 13.79 -20.67
C PRO A 132 -10.93 12.43 -21.31
N SER A 133 -10.64 11.44 -20.46
CA SER A 133 -10.45 10.06 -20.89
C SER A 133 -11.82 9.43 -21.13
N SER A 134 -12.00 8.79 -22.28
CA SER A 134 -13.17 7.97 -22.62
C SER A 134 -13.19 6.61 -21.87
N ALA A 135 -12.25 6.40 -20.95
CA ALA A 135 -12.16 5.16 -20.19
C ALA A 135 -13.38 4.99 -19.25
N PRO A 136 -13.85 3.74 -19.06
CA PRO A 136 -14.91 3.44 -18.11
C PRO A 136 -14.51 3.90 -16.70
N SER A 137 -15.48 4.43 -15.95
CA SER A 137 -15.25 4.82 -14.57
C SER A 137 -14.79 3.62 -13.74
N PRO A 138 -13.88 3.82 -12.76
CA PRO A 138 -13.37 2.76 -11.90
C PRO A 138 -14.53 1.98 -11.25
N SER A 139 -14.40 0.65 -11.24
CA SER A 139 -15.50 -0.29 -11.00
C SER A 139 -15.89 -0.50 -9.53
N GLY A 140 -15.31 0.27 -8.60
CA GLY A 140 -15.65 0.23 -7.17
C GLY A 140 -14.45 -0.10 -6.27
N ALA A 141 -14.74 -0.56 -5.05
CA ALA A 141 -13.72 -1.03 -4.10
C ALA A 141 -12.96 -2.25 -4.64
N LEU A 142 -11.66 -2.34 -4.39
CA LEU A 142 -10.81 -3.45 -4.80
C LEU A 142 -10.26 -4.19 -3.59
N ASN A 143 -10.53 -5.49 -3.49
CA ASN A 143 -9.84 -6.35 -2.54
C ASN A 143 -8.54 -6.84 -3.17
N ILE A 144 -7.40 -6.39 -2.64
CA ILE A 144 -6.08 -6.84 -3.10
C ILE A 144 -5.71 -8.12 -2.35
N ASP A 145 -5.64 -9.22 -3.10
CA ASP A 145 -5.18 -10.53 -2.67
C ASP A 145 -3.82 -10.85 -3.29
N PRO A 146 -3.07 -11.85 -2.80
CA PRO A 146 -1.78 -12.24 -3.36
C PRO A 146 -1.79 -12.55 -4.87
N SER A 147 -2.95 -12.94 -5.41
CA SER A 147 -3.13 -13.25 -6.83
C SER A 147 -3.60 -12.08 -7.69
N THR A 148 -3.82 -10.89 -7.12
CA THR A 148 -4.30 -9.73 -7.88
C THR A 148 -3.30 -9.36 -8.98
N SER A 149 -3.78 -9.27 -10.23
CA SER A 149 -2.93 -8.98 -11.39
C SER A 149 -2.83 -7.49 -11.69
N GLY A 150 -1.87 -7.10 -12.53
CA GLY A 150 -1.77 -5.77 -13.10
C GLY A 150 -3.07 -5.34 -13.82
N THR A 151 -3.69 -6.25 -14.57
CA THR A 151 -4.97 -5.99 -15.26
C THR A 151 -6.11 -5.73 -14.27
N ASP A 152 -6.17 -6.46 -13.14
CA ASP A 152 -7.19 -6.24 -12.12
C ASP A 152 -7.04 -4.86 -11.47
N LEU A 153 -5.79 -4.45 -11.21
CA LEU A 153 -5.47 -3.12 -10.68
C LEU A 153 -5.91 -2.01 -11.64
N VAL A 154 -5.58 -2.10 -12.93
CA VAL A 154 -6.02 -1.10 -13.92
C VAL A 154 -7.54 -1.08 -14.06
N ARG A 155 -8.21 -2.24 -14.05
CA ARG A 155 -9.68 -2.31 -14.13
C ARG A 155 -10.36 -1.64 -12.93
N ALA A 156 -9.75 -1.71 -11.75
CA ALA A 156 -10.32 -1.14 -10.53
C ALA A 156 -9.94 0.32 -10.31
N LEU A 157 -8.67 0.69 -10.53
CA LEU A 157 -8.14 2.03 -10.25
C LEU A 157 -8.17 2.98 -11.46
N GLY A 158 -8.44 2.46 -12.65
CA GLY A 158 -8.31 3.17 -13.92
C GLY A 158 -6.88 3.21 -14.44
N GLU A 159 -6.63 4.03 -15.46
CA GLU A 159 -5.29 4.20 -16.03
C GLU A 159 -4.34 4.88 -15.02
N PRO A 160 -3.11 4.35 -14.84
CA PRO A 160 -2.14 4.96 -13.93
C PRO A 160 -1.66 6.31 -14.47
N SER A 161 -1.45 7.26 -13.55
CA SER A 161 -0.91 8.59 -13.86
C SER A 161 0.54 8.51 -14.32
N ARG A 162 1.31 7.56 -13.78
CA ARG A 162 2.70 7.30 -14.16
C ARG A 162 2.95 5.80 -14.23
N LYS A 163 3.85 5.40 -15.11
CA LYS A 163 4.31 4.02 -15.22
C LYS A 163 5.78 4.00 -15.57
N GLY A 164 6.49 2.98 -15.11
CA GLY A 164 7.91 2.85 -15.38
C GLY A 164 8.45 1.45 -15.15
N GLY A 165 9.76 1.34 -15.29
CA GLY A 165 10.52 0.10 -15.27
C GLY A 165 11.74 0.32 -16.15
N GLY A 166 12.93 0.08 -15.64
CA GLY A 166 14.16 0.36 -16.39
C GLY A 166 14.33 -0.57 -17.59
N GLU A 167 15.02 -0.09 -18.62
CA GLU A 167 15.56 -0.97 -19.65
C GLU A 167 16.74 -1.73 -19.05
N GLY A 168 16.66 -3.06 -19.10
CA GLY A 168 17.77 -3.93 -18.76
C GLY A 168 17.73 -5.17 -19.64
N PRO A 169 18.81 -5.97 -19.65
CA PRO A 169 18.84 -7.26 -20.34
C PRO A 169 17.59 -8.07 -19.96
N ILE A 170 17.07 -8.86 -20.90
CA ILE A 170 15.84 -9.65 -20.72
C ILE A 170 15.91 -10.40 -19.37
N GLY A 171 14.92 -10.15 -18.50
CA GLY A 171 14.82 -10.73 -17.15
C GLY A 171 15.63 -10.05 -16.04
N ARG A 172 16.53 -9.11 -16.36
CA ARG A 172 17.44 -8.44 -15.40
C ARG A 172 17.18 -6.95 -15.19
N GLY A 173 16.29 -6.33 -15.97
CA GLY A 173 15.85 -4.94 -15.73
C GLY A 173 14.94 -4.81 -14.50
N PRO A 174 14.78 -3.59 -13.96
CA PRO A 174 13.77 -3.31 -12.94
C PRO A 174 12.39 -3.75 -13.41
N ALA A 175 11.56 -4.18 -12.46
CA ALA A 175 10.20 -4.58 -12.75
C ALA A 175 9.33 -3.38 -13.19
N ALA A 176 8.26 -3.69 -13.91
CA ALA A 176 7.21 -2.75 -14.26
C ALA A 176 6.53 -2.25 -12.97
N TRP A 177 6.28 -0.95 -12.91
CA TRP A 177 5.53 -0.31 -11.85
C TRP A 177 4.53 0.70 -12.40
N MET A 178 3.45 0.89 -11.67
CA MET A 178 2.35 1.80 -11.99
C MET A 178 2.05 2.66 -10.77
N GLU A 179 1.62 3.89 -10.98
CA GLU A 179 1.33 4.86 -9.93
C GLU A 179 0.03 5.62 -10.24
N TRP A 180 -0.83 5.74 -9.23
CA TRP A 180 -2.07 6.51 -9.26
C TRP A 180 -2.05 7.57 -8.16
N THR A 181 -2.54 8.76 -8.48
CA THR A 181 -2.76 9.82 -7.49
C THR A 181 -4.24 10.16 -7.45
N GLY A 182 -4.84 10.19 -6.27
CA GLY A 182 -6.28 10.42 -6.13
C GLY A 182 -6.74 10.46 -4.69
N VAL A 183 -7.99 10.07 -4.50
CA VAL A 183 -8.67 10.09 -3.20
C VAL A 183 -9.29 8.72 -2.95
N LEU A 184 -9.06 8.17 -1.77
CA LEU A 184 -9.82 7.01 -1.27
C LEU A 184 -11.04 7.49 -0.50
N GLN A 185 -12.21 6.99 -0.88
CA GLN A 185 -13.47 7.30 -0.19
C GLN A 185 -13.75 6.23 0.85
N ILE A 186 -13.40 6.50 2.09
CA ILE A 186 -13.54 5.57 3.21
C ILE A 186 -14.89 5.81 3.86
N GLN A 187 -15.70 4.75 3.98
CA GLN A 187 -16.86 4.82 4.86
C GLN A 187 -16.36 4.75 6.31
N PRO A 188 -16.68 5.73 7.16
CA PRO A 188 -16.47 5.59 8.60
C PRO A 188 -17.21 4.33 9.01
N SER A 189 -16.47 3.34 9.50
CA SER A 189 -17.09 2.20 10.15
C SER A 189 -18.03 2.76 11.21
N THR A 190 -19.33 2.53 11.05
CA THR A 190 -20.32 2.86 12.07
C THR A 190 -19.84 2.16 13.33
N ALA A 191 -19.23 2.94 14.23
CA ALA A 191 -18.39 2.41 15.28
C ALA A 191 -19.14 1.29 16.00
N SER A 192 -18.61 0.06 15.92
CA SER A 192 -18.87 -0.91 16.97
C SER A 192 -18.51 -0.20 18.27
N SER A 193 -19.40 -0.23 19.26
CA SER A 193 -19.32 0.51 20.53
C SER A 193 -18.14 0.13 21.44
N SER A 194 -17.10 -0.49 20.87
CA SER A 194 -15.89 -0.90 21.57
C SER A 194 -14.87 0.24 21.55
N PRO A 195 -14.46 0.78 22.71
CA PRO A 195 -13.58 1.94 22.82
C PRO A 195 -12.15 1.73 22.28
N THR A 196 -11.77 0.51 21.91
CA THR A 196 -10.44 0.14 21.40
C THR A 196 -10.26 0.29 19.89
N ASP A 197 -11.32 0.57 19.12
CA ASP A 197 -11.27 0.72 17.66
C ASP A 197 -11.23 2.19 17.17
N ALA A 198 -11.25 3.16 18.08
CA ALA A 198 -11.22 4.58 17.71
C ALA A 198 -9.83 4.97 17.18
N VAL A 199 -9.73 5.18 15.87
CA VAL A 199 -8.57 5.82 15.23
C VAL A 199 -8.41 7.23 15.82
N PRO A 200 -7.21 7.64 16.27
CA PRO A 200 -6.97 9.00 16.77
C PRO A 200 -7.40 10.03 15.73
N SER A 201 -8.52 10.70 15.99
CA SER A 201 -9.26 11.48 15.00
C SER A 201 -8.63 12.86 14.70
N SER A 202 -7.41 13.12 15.16
CA SER A 202 -6.79 14.45 15.10
C SER A 202 -6.38 14.91 13.69
N GLN A 203 -6.34 14.01 12.70
CA GLN A 203 -6.09 14.36 11.29
C GLN A 203 -7.31 14.17 10.36
N LEU A 204 -8.48 13.79 10.88
CA LEU A 204 -9.68 13.50 10.07
C LEU A 204 -10.77 14.58 10.17
N GLN A 205 -10.47 15.74 10.74
CA GLN A 205 -11.43 16.82 10.98
C GLN A 205 -11.23 18.00 10.02
N SER A 206 -11.71 17.87 8.77
CA SER A 206 -12.08 19.05 7.98
C SER A 206 -13.03 18.64 6.84
N ASN A 207 -14.34 18.81 7.08
CA ASN A 207 -15.40 19.15 6.13
C ASN A 207 -16.75 18.71 6.72
N VAL A 208 -17.39 19.60 7.48
CA VAL A 208 -18.79 19.45 7.88
C VAL A 208 -19.57 20.58 7.25
N GLU A 209 -20.20 20.31 6.11
CA GLU A 209 -21.26 21.15 5.56
C GLU A 209 -22.62 20.42 5.72
N ASP A 210 -23.57 21.17 6.27
CA ASP A 210 -25.04 21.02 6.25
C ASP A 210 -25.70 19.84 7.04
N PRO A 211 -26.38 20.10 8.17
CA PRO A 211 -27.02 19.08 9.02
C PRO A 211 -28.34 18.47 8.48
N GLY A 212 -28.68 18.63 7.20
CA GLY A 212 -29.99 18.27 6.64
C GLY A 212 -30.10 16.91 5.93
N LYS A 213 -29.01 16.20 5.64
CA LYS A 213 -29.05 14.91 4.92
C LYS A 213 -28.37 13.80 5.72
N SER A 214 -29.18 12.84 6.17
CA SER A 214 -28.73 11.58 6.79
C SER A 214 -28.10 10.63 5.75
N GLY A 215 -27.12 11.11 4.99
CA GLY A 215 -26.21 10.27 4.22
C GLY A 215 -25.05 9.85 5.11
N SER A 216 -24.65 8.58 5.06
CA SER A 216 -23.40 8.14 5.68
C SER A 216 -22.25 8.98 5.11
N ALA A 217 -21.65 9.84 5.95
CA ALA A 217 -20.59 10.75 5.52
C ALA A 217 -19.37 9.92 5.11
N THR A 218 -18.98 9.95 3.83
CA THR A 218 -17.71 9.34 3.39
C THR A 218 -16.55 10.27 3.68
N LEU A 219 -15.43 9.72 4.14
CA LEU A 219 -14.19 10.43 4.34
C LEU A 219 -13.32 10.29 3.09
N ASP A 220 -12.97 11.43 2.49
CA ASP A 220 -12.07 11.51 1.35
C ASP A 220 -10.61 11.66 1.84
N VAL A 221 -9.78 10.63 1.62
CA VAL A 221 -8.37 10.62 2.01
C VAL A 221 -7.49 10.74 0.75
N PRO A 222 -6.76 11.85 0.56
CA PRO A 222 -5.78 11.98 -0.52
C PRO A 222 -4.68 10.92 -0.36
N VAL A 223 -4.40 10.18 -1.43
CA VAL A 223 -3.38 9.12 -1.43
C VAL A 223 -2.69 9.03 -2.79
N GLN A 224 -1.43 8.62 -2.76
CA GLN A 224 -0.74 8.07 -3.91
C GLN A 224 -0.57 6.56 -3.70
N ILE A 225 -0.92 5.79 -4.73
CA ILE A 225 -0.83 4.34 -4.75
C ILE A 225 0.20 3.98 -5.81
N MET A 226 1.28 3.31 -5.43
CA MET A 226 2.23 2.73 -6.37
C MET A 226 2.19 1.21 -6.25
N VAL A 227 2.24 0.51 -7.38
CA VAL A 227 2.36 -0.94 -7.41
C VAL A 227 3.56 -1.36 -8.26
N GLU A 228 4.49 -2.09 -7.66
CA GLU A 228 5.52 -2.85 -8.39
C GLU A 228 4.96 -4.25 -8.71
N LEU A 229 5.04 -4.65 -9.97
CA LEU A 229 4.60 -5.96 -10.44
C LEU A 229 5.75 -6.98 -10.37
N GLY A 230 5.46 -8.20 -9.98
CA GLY A 230 6.43 -9.29 -9.95
C GLY A 230 6.35 -10.24 -11.14
N GLY A 231 7.34 -11.13 -11.21
CA GLY A 231 7.38 -12.22 -12.18
C GLY A 231 8.07 -11.85 -13.49
N PRO A 232 8.31 -12.82 -14.38
CA PRO A 232 9.01 -12.59 -15.64
C PRO A 232 8.26 -11.64 -16.58
N GLY A 233 6.92 -11.67 -16.58
CA GLY A 233 6.08 -10.78 -17.40
C GLY A 233 6.23 -9.30 -17.07
N SER A 234 6.66 -8.94 -15.86
CA SER A 234 6.85 -7.54 -15.47
C SER A 234 8.20 -6.97 -15.89
N ARG A 235 9.08 -7.75 -16.56
CA ARG A 235 10.45 -7.34 -16.88
C ARG A 235 10.76 -7.36 -18.37
N GLY A 236 11.80 -6.63 -18.75
CA GLY A 236 12.30 -6.61 -20.12
C GLY A 236 11.49 -5.73 -21.08
N PRO A 237 11.84 -5.73 -22.38
CA PRO A 237 11.32 -4.75 -23.34
C PRO A 237 9.82 -4.89 -23.59
N ARG A 238 9.25 -6.09 -23.44
CA ARG A 238 7.84 -6.41 -23.72
C ARG A 238 6.91 -6.27 -22.53
N ARG A 239 7.40 -5.79 -21.38
CA ARG A 239 6.62 -5.73 -20.12
C ARG A 239 5.28 -5.01 -20.28
N TRP A 240 5.16 -4.02 -21.16
CA TRP A 240 3.92 -3.26 -21.36
C TRP A 240 2.95 -3.86 -22.38
N GLU A 241 3.24 -5.03 -22.94
CA GLU A 241 2.28 -5.78 -23.74
C GLU A 241 1.17 -6.33 -22.82
N ALA A 242 -0.06 -6.42 -23.33
CA ALA A 242 -1.22 -6.83 -22.54
C ALA A 242 -1.05 -8.21 -21.89
N ASP A 243 -0.40 -9.13 -22.60
CA ASP A 243 -0.13 -10.50 -22.14
C ASP A 243 1.12 -10.61 -21.24
N SER A 244 1.80 -9.48 -20.97
CA SER A 244 3.01 -9.41 -20.14
C SER A 244 2.70 -8.88 -18.74
N ALA A 245 2.95 -7.61 -18.43
CA ALA A 245 2.73 -7.07 -17.09
C ALA A 245 1.26 -7.08 -16.66
N GLY A 246 0.31 -7.12 -17.60
CA GLY A 246 -1.11 -7.28 -17.27
C GLY A 246 -1.39 -8.56 -16.48
N GLN A 247 -0.68 -9.65 -16.80
CA GLN A 247 -0.83 -10.95 -16.13
C GLN A 247 0.10 -11.12 -14.93
N SER A 248 1.06 -10.22 -14.74
CA SER A 248 1.92 -10.22 -13.56
C SER A 248 1.12 -9.88 -12.30
N VAL A 249 1.36 -10.64 -11.23
CA VAL A 249 0.82 -10.31 -9.90
C VAL A 249 1.65 -9.21 -9.26
N TRP A 250 1.03 -8.40 -8.41
CA TRP A 250 1.76 -7.37 -7.65
C TRP A 250 2.79 -8.00 -6.72
N LYS A 251 3.89 -7.29 -6.45
CA LYS A 251 4.96 -7.68 -5.54
C LYS A 251 5.04 -6.72 -4.35
N VAL A 252 4.94 -5.42 -4.63
CA VAL A 252 4.93 -4.37 -3.61
C VAL A 252 3.78 -3.43 -3.90
N LEU A 253 2.97 -3.14 -2.89
CA LEU A 253 1.95 -2.10 -2.89
C LEU A 253 2.43 -1.00 -1.94
N THR A 254 2.64 0.20 -2.45
CA THR A 254 3.05 1.36 -1.66
C THR A 254 1.87 2.33 -1.54
N LEU A 255 1.54 2.70 -0.31
CA LEU A 255 0.60 3.77 0.01
C LEU A 255 1.40 4.97 0.54
N SER A 256 1.25 6.14 -0.06
CA SER A 256 1.98 7.34 0.36
C SER A 256 1.08 8.57 0.43
N THR A 257 1.52 9.56 1.22
CA THR A 257 0.97 10.90 1.13
C THR A 257 1.26 11.46 -0.26
N PRO A 258 0.28 12.04 -0.97
CA PRO A 258 0.57 12.73 -2.23
C PRO A 258 1.64 13.80 -1.99
N ALA A 259 2.59 13.93 -2.92
CA ALA A 259 3.50 15.06 -2.91
C ALA A 259 2.69 16.36 -2.84
N SER A 260 3.05 17.26 -1.93
CA SER A 260 2.54 18.63 -1.94
C SER A 260 2.77 19.17 -3.34
N SER A 261 1.70 19.52 -4.05
CA SER A 261 1.84 20.21 -5.33
C SER A 261 2.54 21.54 -5.04
N GLU A 262 3.83 21.63 -5.40
CA GLU A 262 4.56 22.90 -5.48
C GLU A 262 3.84 23.87 -6.42
#